data_AF-A0A6C0IRF3-F1
#
_entry.id   AF-A0A6C0IRF3-F1
#
_cell.length_a   1.000
_cell.length_b   1.000
_cell.length_c   1.000
_cell.angle_alpha   90.00
_cell.angle_beta   90.00
_cell.angle_gamma   90.00
#
_symmetry.space_group_name_H-M   'P 1'
#
loop_
_entity.id
_entity.type
_entity.pdbx_description
1 polymer ?
#
loop_
_entity_poly.entity_id
_entity_poly.type
_entity_poly.pdbx_seq_one_letter_code
_entity_poly.pdbx_strand_id
1 'polypeptide(L)'
;MSRKRALSETGLALFSQSYVDEKCITKPSIGCLRSIFHKLFTTDYDIRLDDTSNNMKTSSSKVLSLLYSLKKIPEIHNNAISNLVALILSNGEKILSKQQVKYNIGFYLNLAKKAISANDHQTAILVKAAISNFNITRLKIKYNKKMKETIKLLDLKYGDFKSMHSKHIQDMIENKNNKNYFPSTMVLHMHLKKNRTYEKAYRRFGCKDLDKLNALNYELHEVQSIKYQDHKQTDYKLCPIYENDPLELEIASKIKDQTVKSKNMNTNEFLHTLSINVNK
;
A
#
# COMPACT_ATOMS: atom_id res chain seq x y z
N MET A 1 -29.16 12.93 -13.03
CA MET A 1 -28.92 12.13 -11.79
C MET A 1 -27.43 11.97 -11.59
N SER A 2 -26.88 12.57 -10.53
CA SER A 2 -25.45 12.49 -10.20
C SER A 2 -25.06 11.06 -9.80
N ARG A 3 -24.02 10.51 -10.43
CA ARG A 3 -23.51 9.17 -10.16
C ARG A 3 -22.91 9.16 -8.75
N LYS A 4 -23.59 8.52 -7.79
CA LYS A 4 -23.10 8.38 -6.41
C LYS A 4 -21.68 7.78 -6.39
N ARG A 5 -20.80 8.39 -5.59
CA ARG A 5 -19.38 8.05 -5.43
C ARG A 5 -19.19 6.56 -5.12
N ALA A 6 -18.18 5.94 -5.73
CA ALA A 6 -17.84 4.53 -5.51
C ALA A 6 -17.00 4.28 -4.24
N LEU A 7 -16.29 5.29 -3.76
CA LEU A 7 -15.68 5.36 -2.42
C LEU A 7 -16.42 6.42 -1.58
N SER A 8 -16.56 6.20 -0.28
CA SER A 8 -17.13 7.21 0.63
C SER A 8 -16.16 8.36 0.86
N GLU A 9 -16.65 9.37 1.57
CA GLU A 9 -15.83 10.44 2.12
C GLU A 9 -14.74 9.92 3.06
N THR A 10 -14.99 8.89 3.87
CA THR A 10 -13.99 8.23 4.72
C THR A 10 -12.88 7.54 3.90
N GLY A 11 -13.24 6.89 2.80
CA GLY A 11 -12.28 6.25 1.91
C GLY A 11 -11.45 7.25 1.10
N LEU A 12 -12.05 8.38 0.74
CA LEU A 12 -11.31 9.53 0.26
C LEU A 12 -10.39 10.06 1.34
N ALA A 13 -10.89 10.34 2.55
CA ALA A 13 -10.12 10.90 3.67
C ALA A 13 -8.86 10.08 3.96
N LEU A 14 -8.96 8.75 3.97
CA LEU A 14 -7.81 7.87 4.18
C LEU A 14 -6.70 8.05 3.13
N PHE A 15 -7.04 8.43 1.90
CA PHE A 15 -6.08 8.76 0.84
C PHE A 15 -5.87 10.26 0.63
N SER A 16 -6.73 11.12 1.18
CA SER A 16 -6.86 12.54 0.80
C SER A 16 -6.71 13.53 1.95
N GLN A 17 -6.54 13.10 3.21
CA GLN A 17 -6.29 14.03 4.33
C GLN A 17 -4.90 14.69 4.31
N SER A 18 -4.13 14.50 3.23
CA SER A 18 -3.00 15.37 2.88
C SER A 18 -3.43 16.67 2.14
N TYR A 19 -4.72 16.92 1.92
CA TYR A 19 -5.24 18.17 1.33
C TYR A 19 -5.63 19.27 2.33
N VAL A 20 -5.05 19.29 3.53
CA VAL A 20 -5.13 20.46 4.43
C VAL A 20 -3.74 20.81 4.96
N ASP A 21 -2.84 21.18 4.05
CA ASP A 21 -1.88 22.25 4.36
C ASP A 21 -2.20 23.39 3.39
N GLU A 22 -2.79 24.46 3.91
CA GLU A 22 -3.21 25.68 3.20
C GLU A 22 -2.05 26.46 2.53
N LYS A 23 -0.90 25.85 2.24
CA LYS A 23 0.27 26.57 1.71
C LYS A 23 0.93 26.03 0.46
N CYS A 24 0.50 24.92 -0.15
CA CYS A 24 1.07 24.52 -1.45
C CYS A 24 0.03 23.95 -2.42
N ILE A 25 0.02 24.54 -3.63
CA ILE A 25 -0.80 24.22 -4.82
C ILE A 25 -2.19 24.86 -4.79
N THR A 26 -2.24 26.17 -5.02
CA THR A 26 -3.33 26.75 -5.82
C THR A 26 -3.36 25.97 -7.14
N LYS A 27 -4.32 25.03 -7.30
CA LYS A 27 -4.60 24.47 -8.63
C LYS A 27 -4.89 25.69 -9.52
N PRO A 28 -4.12 25.94 -10.59
CA PRO A 28 -4.36 27.10 -11.44
C PRO A 28 -5.80 27.03 -11.90
N SER A 29 -6.55 28.13 -11.82
CA SER A 29 -7.95 28.18 -12.24
C SER A 29 -8.01 27.85 -13.74
N ILE A 30 -8.26 26.59 -14.05
CA ILE A 30 -8.43 26.12 -15.43
C ILE A 30 -9.70 26.79 -15.94
N GLY A 31 -9.56 27.72 -16.89
CA GLY A 31 -10.70 28.45 -17.46
C GLY A 31 -11.84 27.52 -17.91
N CYS A 32 -13.07 28.02 -17.88
CA CYS A 32 -14.32 27.26 -18.07
C CYS A 32 -14.24 26.27 -19.25
N LEU A 33 -13.76 26.70 -20.42
CA LEU A 33 -13.62 25.86 -21.62
C LEU A 33 -12.60 24.74 -21.49
N ARG A 34 -11.44 25.02 -20.86
CA ARG A 34 -10.41 24.01 -20.62
C ARG A 34 -10.87 22.99 -19.57
N SER A 35 -11.73 23.40 -18.63
CA SER A 35 -12.36 22.47 -17.67
C SER A 35 -13.38 21.54 -18.34
N ILE A 36 -14.13 22.05 -19.33
CA ILE A 36 -15.09 21.27 -20.12
C ILE A 36 -14.34 20.29 -21.02
N PHE A 37 -13.30 20.74 -21.74
CA PHE A 37 -12.43 19.87 -22.52
C PHE A 37 -11.75 18.79 -21.66
N HIS A 38 -11.23 19.17 -20.49
CA HIS A 38 -10.64 18.21 -19.57
C HIS A 38 -11.66 17.16 -19.12
N LYS A 39 -12.90 17.55 -18.77
CA LYS A 39 -13.99 16.62 -18.40
C LYS A 39 -14.50 15.75 -19.54
N LEU A 40 -14.34 16.17 -20.79
CA LEU A 40 -14.66 15.37 -21.97
C LEU A 40 -13.66 14.23 -22.18
N PHE A 41 -12.39 14.43 -21.83
CA PHE A 41 -11.30 13.46 -22.05
C PHE A 41 -10.78 12.77 -20.78
N THR A 42 -11.20 13.20 -19.59
CA THR A 42 -10.81 12.59 -18.31
C THR A 42 -12.06 12.25 -17.51
N THR A 43 -12.08 11.04 -16.96
CA THR A 43 -13.17 10.62 -16.08
C THR A 43 -12.82 10.90 -14.63
N ASP A 44 -13.83 11.00 -13.75
CA ASP A 44 -13.60 11.08 -12.30
C ASP A 44 -12.78 9.90 -11.77
N TYR A 45 -12.81 8.77 -12.48
CA TYR A 45 -11.98 7.62 -12.17
C TYR A 45 -10.50 7.90 -12.39
N ASP A 46 -10.15 8.51 -13.52
CA ASP A 46 -8.76 8.83 -13.88
C ASP A 46 -8.19 9.89 -12.94
N ILE A 47 -8.98 10.93 -12.63
CA ILE A 47 -8.58 11.98 -11.67
C ILE A 47 -8.27 11.36 -10.30
N ARG A 48 -9.15 10.48 -9.80
CA ARG A 48 -8.93 9.81 -8.51
C ARG A 48 -7.73 8.89 -8.52
N LEU A 49 -7.52 8.15 -9.62
CA LEU A 49 -6.38 7.26 -9.76
C LEU A 49 -5.06 8.06 -9.70
N ASP A 50 -5.04 9.22 -10.35
CA ASP A 50 -3.90 10.13 -10.40
C ASP A 50 -3.62 10.76 -9.04
N ASP A 51 -4.64 11.32 -8.40
CA ASP A 51 -4.54 11.90 -7.05
C ASP A 51 -4.06 10.83 -6.03
N THR A 52 -4.66 9.64 -6.07
CA THR A 52 -4.25 8.53 -5.18
C THR A 52 -2.81 8.11 -5.44
N SER A 53 -2.41 8.01 -6.71
CA SER A 53 -1.03 7.65 -7.08
C SER A 53 -0.02 8.69 -6.60
N ASN A 54 -0.35 9.98 -6.69
CA ASN A 54 0.53 11.06 -6.24
C ASN A 54 0.66 11.05 -4.71
N ASN A 55 -0.45 10.92 -3.99
CA ASN A 55 -0.47 10.86 -2.52
C ASN A 55 0.26 9.63 -1.97
N MET A 56 0.13 8.49 -2.66
CA MET A 56 0.87 7.28 -2.32
C MET A 56 2.36 7.46 -2.57
N LYS A 57 2.77 8.12 -3.67
CA LYS A 57 4.18 8.37 -3.95
C LYS A 57 4.84 9.32 -2.95
N THR A 58 4.16 10.40 -2.55
CA THR A 58 4.65 11.30 -1.48
C THR A 58 4.75 10.56 -0.15
N SER A 59 3.81 9.65 0.13
CA SER A 59 3.87 8.79 1.31
C SER A 59 5.01 7.79 1.25
N SER A 60 5.29 7.19 0.09
CA SER A 60 6.47 6.34 -0.11
C SER A 60 7.76 7.10 0.21
N SER A 61 7.88 8.37 -0.20
CA SER A 61 8.99 9.24 0.21
C SER A 61 9.07 9.37 1.73
N LYS A 62 7.93 9.65 2.40
CA LYS A 62 7.89 9.77 3.86
C LYS A 62 8.26 8.45 4.55
N VAL A 63 7.77 7.32 4.07
CA VAL A 63 8.13 5.99 4.60
C VAL A 63 9.64 5.71 4.44
N LEU A 64 10.25 6.10 3.32
CA LEU A 64 11.70 5.97 3.10
C LEU A 64 12.50 6.81 4.09
N SER A 65 12.02 8.01 4.44
CA SER A 65 12.61 8.83 5.51
C SER A 65 12.56 8.17 6.90
N LEU A 66 11.76 7.11 7.09
CA LEU A 66 11.62 6.38 8.34
C LEU A 66 12.42 5.07 8.38
N LEU A 67 13.27 4.78 7.38
CA LEU A 67 13.99 3.50 7.24
C LEU A 67 14.85 3.10 8.44
N TYR A 68 15.36 4.05 9.22
CA TYR A 68 16.10 3.77 10.47
C TYR A 68 15.20 3.66 11.71
N SER A 69 13.93 4.04 11.62
CA SER A 69 12.92 3.86 12.67
C SER A 69 12.35 2.44 12.65
N LEU A 70 13.21 1.44 12.88
CA LEU A 70 12.92 0.01 12.67
C LEU A 70 11.69 -0.52 13.41
N LYS A 71 11.30 0.05 14.55
CA LYS A 71 10.11 -0.38 15.30
C LYS A 71 8.81 0.04 14.61
N LYS A 72 8.81 1.19 13.93
CA LYS A 72 7.61 1.76 13.29
C LYS A 72 7.31 1.13 11.94
N ILE A 73 8.32 0.64 11.21
CA ILE A 73 8.12 0.09 9.85
C ILE A 73 7.09 -1.06 9.84
N PRO A 74 7.19 -2.12 10.64
CA PRO A 74 6.17 -3.18 10.61
C PRO A 74 4.76 -2.68 10.95
N GLU A 75 4.65 -1.79 11.95
CA GLU A 75 3.39 -1.23 12.42
C GLU A 75 2.66 -0.45 11.33
N ILE A 76 3.32 0.55 10.72
CA ILE A 76 2.70 1.39 9.68
C ILE A 76 2.31 0.59 8.44
N HIS A 77 3.04 -0.48 8.11
CA HIS A 77 2.69 -1.35 6.98
C HIS A 77 1.53 -2.28 7.31
N ASN A 78 1.44 -2.80 8.54
CA ASN A 78 0.30 -3.57 8.98
C ASN A 78 -0.97 -2.72 8.98
N ASN A 79 -0.88 -1.47 9.44
CA ASN A 79 -1.97 -0.49 9.37
C ASN A 79 -2.36 -0.25 7.90
N ALA A 80 -1.39 0.07 7.04
CA ALA A 80 -1.64 0.33 5.62
C ALA A 80 -2.30 -0.84 4.89
N ILE A 81 -1.83 -2.08 5.10
CA ILE A 81 -2.44 -3.27 4.50
C ILE A 81 -3.86 -3.46 5.02
N SER A 82 -4.06 -3.35 6.33
CA SER A 82 -5.37 -3.57 6.97
C SER A 82 -6.39 -2.51 6.57
N ASN A 83 -5.99 -1.23 6.56
CA ASN A 83 -6.80 -0.12 6.07
C ASN A 83 -7.15 -0.29 4.60
N LEU A 84 -6.19 -0.72 3.77
CA LEU A 84 -6.45 -0.98 2.35
C LEU A 84 -7.44 -2.14 2.15
N VAL A 85 -7.32 -3.21 2.94
CA VAL A 85 -8.29 -4.32 2.94
C VAL A 85 -9.68 -3.83 3.38
N ALA A 86 -9.75 -3.02 4.44
CA ALA A 86 -11.01 -2.43 4.89
C ALA A 86 -11.64 -1.56 3.79
N LEU A 87 -10.87 -0.77 3.05
CA LEU A 87 -11.33 0.04 1.92
C LEU A 87 -11.70 -0.76 0.66
N ILE A 88 -11.16 -1.95 0.50
CA ILE A 88 -11.62 -2.86 -0.55
C ILE A 88 -12.99 -3.43 -0.20
N LEU A 89 -13.21 -3.78 1.07
CA LEU A 89 -14.42 -4.44 1.57
C LEU A 89 -15.55 -3.48 1.95
N SER A 90 -15.22 -2.23 2.24
CA SER A 90 -16.15 -1.20 2.68
C SER A 90 -15.95 0.08 1.88
N ASN A 91 -16.94 0.95 1.90
CA ASN A 91 -16.72 2.36 1.62
C ASN A 91 -16.57 3.11 2.94
N GLY A 92 -15.87 2.64 3.97
CA GLY A 92 -15.68 3.38 5.23
C GLY A 92 -16.93 3.64 6.11
N GLU A 93 -18.14 3.59 5.55
CA GLU A 93 -19.41 3.75 6.25
C GLU A 93 -20.23 2.47 6.29
N LYS A 94 -20.17 1.68 5.21
CA LYS A 94 -20.88 0.42 5.07
C LYS A 94 -20.09 -0.63 4.32
N ILE A 95 -20.47 -1.87 4.53
CA ILE A 95 -19.93 -3.04 3.85
C ILE A 95 -20.46 -3.05 2.41
N LEU A 96 -19.58 -3.37 1.46
CA LEU A 96 -19.88 -3.33 0.03
C LEU A 96 -20.45 -4.65 -0.48
N SER A 97 -21.15 -4.60 -1.61
CA SER A 97 -21.54 -5.82 -2.34
C SER A 97 -20.36 -6.44 -3.07
N LYS A 98 -20.44 -7.73 -3.40
CA LYS A 98 -19.37 -8.44 -4.12
C LYS A 98 -18.97 -7.77 -5.44
N GLN A 99 -19.92 -7.15 -6.15
CA GLN A 99 -19.65 -6.41 -7.38
C GLN A 99 -18.87 -5.11 -7.11
N GLN A 100 -19.20 -4.39 -6.05
CA GLN A 100 -18.49 -3.19 -5.63
C GLN A 100 -17.08 -3.51 -5.13
N VAL A 101 -16.93 -4.59 -4.36
CA VAL A 101 -15.60 -5.10 -3.96
C VAL A 101 -14.76 -5.44 -5.19
N LYS A 102 -15.33 -6.13 -6.19
CA LYS A 102 -14.64 -6.40 -7.47
C LYS A 102 -14.19 -5.13 -8.18
N TYR A 103 -15.02 -4.09 -8.18
CA TYR A 103 -14.67 -2.79 -8.74
C TYR A 103 -13.50 -2.14 -7.98
N ASN A 104 -13.53 -2.15 -6.65
CA ASN A 104 -12.45 -1.62 -5.81
C ASN A 104 -11.13 -2.37 -6.02
N ILE A 105 -11.16 -3.71 -6.12
CA ILE A 105 -9.97 -4.50 -6.49
C ILE A 105 -9.43 -4.03 -7.85
N GLY A 106 -10.31 -3.80 -8.83
CA GLY A 106 -9.91 -3.27 -10.14
C GLY A 106 -9.26 -1.89 -10.06
N PHE A 107 -9.78 -0.98 -9.23
CA PHE A 107 -9.19 0.32 -8.96
C PHE A 107 -7.78 0.20 -8.38
N TYR A 108 -7.59 -0.58 -7.32
CA TYR A 108 -6.28 -0.71 -6.69
C TYR A 108 -5.28 -1.46 -7.59
N LEU A 109 -5.70 -2.42 -8.40
CA LEU A 109 -4.81 -3.02 -9.41
C LEU A 109 -4.33 -2.00 -10.44
N ASN A 110 -5.22 -1.10 -10.89
CA ASN A 110 -4.80 0.00 -11.77
C ASN A 110 -3.86 0.98 -11.07
N LEU A 111 -4.08 1.24 -9.77
CA LEU A 111 -3.14 2.02 -8.94
C LEU A 111 -1.77 1.35 -8.88
N ALA A 112 -1.71 0.04 -8.62
CA ALA A 112 -0.45 -0.71 -8.60
C ALA A 112 0.26 -0.68 -9.96
N LYS A 113 -0.48 -0.79 -11.06
CA LYS A 113 0.09 -0.66 -12.41
C LYS A 113 0.68 0.73 -12.65
N LYS A 114 -0.03 1.79 -12.25
CA LYS A 114 0.46 3.16 -12.35
C LYS A 114 1.68 3.40 -11.47
N ALA A 115 1.67 2.86 -10.25
CA ALA A 115 2.79 2.93 -9.31
C ALA A 115 4.05 2.25 -9.89
N ILE A 116 3.92 1.07 -10.53
CA ILE A 116 5.02 0.41 -11.25
C ILE A 116 5.60 1.33 -12.32
N SER A 117 4.76 1.98 -13.13
CA SER A 117 5.21 2.91 -14.17
C SER A 117 5.88 4.17 -13.61
N ALA A 118 5.52 4.57 -12.39
CA ALA A 118 6.08 5.72 -11.69
C ALA A 118 7.30 5.39 -10.82
N ASN A 119 7.82 4.15 -10.89
CA ASN A 119 8.87 3.59 -10.03
C ASN A 119 8.54 3.67 -8.53
N ASP A 120 7.26 3.58 -8.17
CA ASP A 120 6.75 3.47 -6.81
C ASP A 120 6.43 2.01 -6.45
N HIS A 121 7.50 1.25 -6.17
CA HIS A 121 7.40 -0.19 -5.91
C HIS A 121 6.82 -0.47 -4.52
N GLN A 122 7.00 0.47 -3.59
CA GLN A 122 6.38 0.46 -2.26
C GLN A 122 4.85 0.36 -2.36
N THR A 123 4.21 1.24 -3.13
CA THR A 123 2.76 1.22 -3.33
C THR A 123 2.29 -0.03 -4.06
N ALA A 124 3.00 -0.45 -5.10
CA ALA A 124 2.62 -1.63 -5.88
C ALA A 124 2.63 -2.91 -5.01
N ILE A 125 3.65 -3.09 -4.16
CA ILE A 125 3.75 -4.22 -3.24
C ILE A 125 2.71 -4.13 -2.12
N LEU A 126 2.42 -2.93 -1.60
CA LEU A 126 1.37 -2.73 -0.60
C LEU A 126 0.01 -3.19 -1.12
N VAL A 127 -0.36 -2.76 -2.33
CA VAL A 127 -1.60 -3.18 -2.99
C VAL A 127 -1.62 -4.69 -3.21
N LYS A 128 -0.50 -5.26 -3.67
CA LYS A 128 -0.37 -6.71 -3.84
C LYS A 128 -0.67 -7.45 -2.53
N ALA A 129 -0.06 -7.02 -1.43
CA ALA A 129 -0.27 -7.63 -0.12
C ALA A 129 -1.73 -7.56 0.34
N ALA A 130 -2.41 -6.42 0.13
CA ALA A 130 -3.82 -6.27 0.48
C ALA A 130 -4.75 -7.16 -0.37
N ILE A 131 -4.52 -7.27 -1.68
CA ILE A 131 -5.34 -8.11 -2.56
C ILE A 131 -5.13 -9.60 -2.28
N SER A 132 -3.91 -9.99 -1.90
CA SER A 132 -3.58 -11.36 -1.49
C SER A 132 -4.05 -11.71 -0.08
N ASN A 133 -4.58 -10.74 0.69
CA ASN A 133 -5.08 -10.98 2.04
C ASN A 133 -6.21 -12.03 2.04
N PHE A 134 -6.24 -12.90 3.05
CA PHE A 134 -7.23 -13.94 3.19
C PHE A 134 -8.67 -13.41 3.15
N ASN A 135 -8.92 -12.25 3.77
CA ASN A 135 -10.24 -11.62 3.83
C ASN A 135 -10.75 -11.17 2.44
N ILE A 136 -9.85 -10.95 1.47
CA ILE A 136 -10.22 -10.69 0.09
C ILE A 136 -10.36 -11.99 -0.71
N THR A 137 -9.34 -12.86 -0.63
CA THR A 137 -9.26 -14.07 -1.48
C THR A 137 -10.38 -15.07 -1.18
N ARG A 138 -10.85 -15.17 0.07
CA ARG A 138 -11.98 -16.04 0.46
C ARG A 138 -13.29 -15.72 -0.24
N LEU A 139 -13.47 -14.50 -0.75
CA LEU A 139 -14.68 -14.08 -1.46
C LEU A 139 -14.80 -14.75 -2.84
N LYS A 140 -13.74 -15.39 -3.33
CA LYS A 140 -13.67 -16.07 -4.63
C LYS A 140 -14.19 -15.17 -5.77
N ILE A 141 -13.72 -13.92 -5.80
CA ILE A 141 -14.11 -12.95 -6.83
C ILE A 141 -13.46 -13.32 -8.16
N LYS A 142 -14.28 -13.49 -9.21
CA LYS A 142 -13.79 -13.79 -10.56
C LYS A 142 -13.21 -12.52 -11.21
N TYR A 143 -11.89 -12.49 -11.33
CA TYR A 143 -11.15 -11.40 -11.98
C TYR A 143 -11.35 -11.40 -13.51
N ASN A 144 -11.43 -10.20 -14.09
CA ASN A 144 -11.43 -10.03 -15.55
C ASN A 144 -10.00 -10.20 -16.12
N LYS A 145 -9.88 -10.21 -17.45
CA LYS A 145 -8.60 -10.43 -18.15
C LYS A 145 -7.52 -9.40 -17.72
N LYS A 146 -7.85 -8.11 -17.73
CA LYS A 146 -6.94 -7.01 -17.35
C LYS A 146 -6.43 -7.10 -15.91
N MET A 147 -7.31 -7.46 -14.98
CA MET A 147 -6.96 -7.68 -13.57
C MET A 147 -5.98 -8.86 -13.44
N LYS A 148 -6.26 -9.98 -14.12
CA LYS A 148 -5.36 -11.15 -14.13
C LYS A 148 -3.99 -10.82 -14.72
N GLU A 149 -3.94 -10.05 -15.80
CA GLU A 149 -2.68 -9.57 -16.40
C GLU A 149 -1.88 -8.71 -15.42
N THR A 150 -2.55 -7.82 -14.68
CA THR A 150 -1.91 -6.97 -13.69
C THR A 150 -1.38 -7.76 -12.49
N ILE A 151 -2.13 -8.77 -12.02
CA ILE A 151 -1.66 -9.68 -10.98
C ILE A 151 -0.43 -10.46 -11.45
N LYS A 152 -0.46 -11.00 -12.68
CA LYS A 152 0.70 -11.67 -13.27
C LYS A 152 1.92 -10.74 -13.37
N LEU A 153 1.73 -9.48 -13.76
CA LEU A 153 2.79 -8.48 -13.80
C LEU A 153 3.41 -8.28 -12.41
N LEU A 154 2.57 -8.15 -11.37
CA LEU A 154 3.02 -8.03 -9.98
C LEU A 154 3.79 -9.27 -9.49
N ASP A 155 3.39 -10.47 -9.90
CA ASP A 155 4.10 -11.72 -9.57
C ASP A 155 5.42 -11.86 -10.32
N LEU A 156 5.45 -11.48 -11.59
CA LEU A 156 6.66 -11.52 -12.40
C LEU A 156 7.71 -10.54 -11.87
N LYS A 157 7.31 -9.30 -11.57
CA LYS A 157 8.21 -8.23 -11.12
C LYS A 157 8.68 -8.43 -9.67
N TYR A 158 7.76 -8.76 -8.77
CA TYR A 158 8.07 -8.77 -7.33
C TYR A 158 8.23 -10.15 -6.73
N GLY A 159 7.93 -11.24 -7.44
CA GLY A 159 7.83 -12.57 -6.82
C GLY A 159 6.68 -12.67 -5.84
N ASP A 160 6.44 -13.86 -5.31
CA ASP A 160 5.39 -14.16 -4.34
C ASP A 160 5.92 -14.23 -2.89
N PHE A 161 5.03 -14.55 -1.94
CA PHE A 161 5.42 -14.76 -0.56
C PHE A 161 6.38 -15.95 -0.38
N LYS A 162 6.29 -16.98 -1.23
CA LYS A 162 7.18 -18.15 -1.16
C LYS A 162 8.62 -17.79 -1.54
N SER A 163 8.79 -16.95 -2.57
CA SER A 163 10.07 -16.37 -2.96
C SER A 163 10.48 -15.18 -2.10
N MET A 164 9.66 -14.78 -1.11
CA MET A 164 9.91 -13.67 -0.18
C MET A 164 10.28 -12.37 -0.90
N HIS A 165 9.71 -12.14 -2.07
CA HIS A 165 10.06 -11.00 -2.92
C HIS A 165 11.55 -10.88 -3.30
N SER A 166 12.26 -12.00 -3.47
CA SER A 166 13.69 -12.02 -3.81
C SER A 166 14.04 -11.24 -5.08
N LYS A 167 13.17 -11.27 -6.09
CA LYS A 167 13.36 -10.47 -7.33
C LYS A 167 13.38 -8.98 -7.06
N HIS A 168 12.53 -8.53 -6.15
CA HIS A 168 12.48 -7.12 -5.76
C HIS A 168 13.78 -6.71 -5.03
N ILE A 169 14.39 -7.60 -4.24
CA ILE A 169 15.69 -7.33 -3.62
C ILE A 169 16.79 -7.10 -4.66
N GLN A 170 16.86 -7.94 -5.68
CA GLN A 170 17.82 -7.74 -6.77
C GLN A 170 17.57 -6.40 -7.48
N ASP A 171 16.32 -6.11 -7.82
CA ASP A 171 15.90 -4.84 -8.46
C ASP A 171 16.27 -3.61 -7.60
N MET A 172 16.15 -3.71 -6.26
CA MET A 172 16.55 -2.63 -5.35
C MET A 172 18.05 -2.37 -5.38
N ILE A 173 18.87 -3.42 -5.41
CA ILE A 173 20.34 -3.32 -5.42
C ILE A 173 20.80 -2.68 -6.73
N GLU A 174 20.27 -3.15 -7.86
CA GLU A 174 20.58 -2.61 -9.19
C GLU A 174 20.16 -1.13 -9.33
N ASN A 175 19.07 -0.72 -8.67
CA ASN A 175 18.54 0.65 -8.74
C ASN A 175 18.87 1.52 -7.50
N LYS A 176 19.85 1.13 -6.68
CA LYS A 176 20.16 1.82 -5.42
C LYS A 176 20.45 3.31 -5.60
N ASN A 177 21.14 3.68 -6.68
CA ASN A 177 21.51 5.05 -7.02
C ASN A 177 20.43 5.84 -7.77
N ASN A 178 19.34 5.20 -8.20
CA ASN A 178 18.27 5.87 -8.94
C ASN A 178 17.33 6.61 -7.97
N LYS A 179 17.43 7.93 -7.88
CA LYS A 179 16.58 8.76 -6.99
C LYS A 179 15.08 8.61 -7.23
N ASN A 180 14.67 8.26 -8.45
CA ASN A 180 13.26 8.08 -8.81
C ASN A 180 12.74 6.68 -8.46
N TYR A 181 13.59 5.80 -7.93
CA TYR A 181 13.22 4.44 -7.53
C TYR A 181 12.86 4.40 -6.05
N PHE A 182 11.59 4.11 -5.76
CA PHE A 182 11.04 4.01 -4.41
C PHE A 182 10.89 2.54 -4.04
N PRO A 183 11.89 1.93 -3.36
CA PRO A 183 11.82 0.53 -2.97
C PRO A 183 10.74 0.30 -1.91
N SER A 184 10.18 -0.92 -1.88
CA SER A 184 9.38 -1.32 -0.74
C SER A 184 10.20 -1.45 0.53
N THR A 185 9.94 -0.56 1.49
CA THR A 185 10.60 -0.55 2.80
C THR A 185 10.18 -1.74 3.65
N MET A 186 8.96 -2.26 3.46
CA MET A 186 8.50 -3.53 4.04
C MET A 186 9.42 -4.69 3.66
N VAL A 187 9.70 -4.85 2.36
CA VAL A 187 10.53 -5.94 1.86
C VAL A 187 11.98 -5.77 2.32
N LEU A 188 12.51 -4.55 2.25
CA LEU A 188 13.87 -4.26 2.72
C LEU A 188 14.02 -4.58 4.22
N HIS A 189 13.09 -4.11 5.05
CA HIS A 189 13.08 -4.40 6.49
C HIS A 189 12.98 -5.89 6.79
N MET A 190 12.10 -6.61 6.07
CA MET A 190 11.95 -8.06 6.21
C MET A 190 13.27 -8.79 5.96
N HIS A 191 13.99 -8.47 4.88
CA HIS A 191 15.25 -9.13 4.54
C HIS A 191 16.38 -8.74 5.49
N LEU A 192 16.51 -7.47 5.89
CA LEU A 192 17.49 -7.06 6.90
C LEU A 192 17.30 -7.81 8.24
N LYS A 193 16.05 -7.95 8.69
CA LYS A 193 15.73 -8.70 9.92
C LYS A 193 15.98 -10.21 9.77
N LYS A 194 15.61 -10.77 8.63
CA LYS A 194 15.83 -12.19 8.29
C LYS A 194 17.31 -12.52 8.27
N ASN A 195 18.11 -11.74 7.56
CA ASN A 195 19.53 -11.99 7.41
C ASN A 195 20.28 -11.84 8.73
N ARG A 196 19.91 -10.87 9.58
CA ARG A 196 20.44 -10.76 10.95
C ARG A 196 20.13 -12.00 11.80
N THR A 197 18.97 -12.63 11.59
CA THR A 197 18.59 -13.86 12.29
C THR A 197 19.40 -15.04 11.79
N TYR A 198 19.61 -15.15 10.47
CA TYR A 198 20.45 -16.17 9.86
C TYR A 198 21.90 -16.07 10.27
N GLU A 199 22.49 -14.87 10.24
CA GLU A 199 23.85 -14.62 10.69
C GLU A 199 24.07 -15.11 12.14
N LYS A 200 23.13 -14.80 13.04
CA LYS A 200 23.15 -15.30 14.43
C LYS A 200 23.07 -16.82 14.50
N ALA A 201 22.21 -17.44 13.68
CA ALA A 201 22.06 -18.88 13.66
C ALA A 201 23.33 -19.58 13.13
N TYR A 202 23.87 -19.13 12.00
CA TYR A 202 25.09 -19.69 11.41
C TYR A 202 26.30 -19.58 12.35
N ARG A 203 26.45 -18.44 13.04
CA ARG A 203 27.49 -18.29 14.07
C ARG A 203 27.34 -19.30 15.20
N ARG A 204 26.12 -19.57 15.66
CA ARG A 204 25.84 -20.60 16.68
C ARG A 204 26.16 -22.01 16.20
N PHE A 205 25.95 -22.29 14.91
CA PHE A 205 26.27 -23.59 14.30
C PHE A 205 27.74 -23.75 13.93
N GLY A 206 28.60 -22.74 14.19
CA GLY A 206 30.02 -22.80 13.86
C GLY A 206 30.34 -22.69 12.36
N CYS A 207 29.37 -22.28 11.53
CA CYS A 207 29.58 -22.07 10.10
C CYS A 207 30.39 -20.78 9.90
N LYS A 208 31.57 -20.90 9.28
CA LYS A 208 32.52 -19.79 9.09
C LYS A 208 32.40 -19.10 7.74
N ASP A 209 31.92 -19.79 6.71
CA ASP A 209 31.75 -19.22 5.37
C ASP A 209 30.39 -18.50 5.28
N LEU A 210 30.43 -17.19 5.50
CA LEU A 210 29.28 -16.28 5.47
C LEU A 210 29.43 -15.22 4.37
N ASP A 211 30.42 -15.37 3.48
CA ASP A 211 30.86 -14.28 2.60
C ASP A 211 29.73 -13.78 1.69
N LYS A 212 28.96 -14.72 1.11
CA LYS A 212 27.81 -14.38 0.26
C LYS A 212 26.69 -13.66 1.04
N LEU A 213 26.42 -14.09 2.28
CA LEU A 213 25.40 -13.45 3.12
C LEU A 213 25.85 -12.06 3.59
N ASN A 214 27.13 -11.92 3.94
CA ASN A 214 27.74 -10.66 4.35
C ASN A 214 27.75 -9.66 3.20
N ALA A 215 28.14 -10.09 1.99
CA ALA A 215 28.10 -9.25 0.79
C ALA A 215 26.68 -8.77 0.49
N LEU A 216 25.67 -9.66 0.53
CA LEU A 216 24.28 -9.28 0.34
C LEU A 216 23.79 -8.30 1.43
N ASN A 217 24.17 -8.53 2.69
CA ASN A 217 23.83 -7.62 3.79
C ASN A 217 24.42 -6.23 3.60
N TYR A 218 25.67 -6.16 3.14
CA TYR A 218 26.33 -4.91 2.83
C TYR A 218 25.54 -4.13 1.76
N GLU A 219 25.22 -4.78 0.64
CA GLU A 219 24.43 -4.17 -0.44
C GLU A 219 23.05 -3.68 0.04
N LEU A 220 22.35 -4.44 0.88
CA LEU A 220 21.06 -4.04 1.44
C LEU A 220 21.17 -2.85 2.41
N HIS A 221 22.22 -2.80 3.22
CA HIS A 221 22.49 -1.65 4.09
C HIS A 221 22.87 -0.41 3.29
N GLU A 222 23.56 -0.58 2.17
CA GLU A 222 23.87 0.51 1.26
C GLU A 222 22.58 1.06 0.61
N VAL A 223 21.69 0.19 0.10
CA VAL A 223 20.36 0.58 -0.37
C VAL A 223 19.60 1.35 0.72
N GLN A 224 19.59 0.84 1.95
CA GLN A 224 18.91 1.49 3.08
C GLN A 224 19.49 2.90 3.34
N SER A 225 20.81 3.02 3.35
CA SER A 225 21.51 4.28 3.61
C SER A 225 21.21 5.31 2.53
N ILE A 226 21.45 4.95 1.25
CA ILE A 226 21.25 5.86 0.10
C ILE A 226 19.81 6.37 0.08
N LYS A 227 18.83 5.45 0.16
CA LYS A 227 17.41 5.82 0.08
C LYS A 227 16.94 6.60 1.29
N TYR A 228 17.48 6.32 2.47
CA TYR A 228 17.20 7.18 3.61
C TYR A 228 17.75 8.60 3.38
N GLN A 229 18.99 8.74 2.91
CA GLN A 229 19.60 10.05 2.67
C GLN A 229 18.83 10.86 1.61
N ASP A 230 18.37 10.20 0.54
CA ASP A 230 17.57 10.81 -0.53
C ASP A 230 16.24 11.40 -0.02
N HIS A 231 15.68 10.84 1.06
CA HIS A 231 14.33 11.17 1.53
C HIS A 231 14.26 11.74 2.96
N LYS A 232 15.36 11.80 3.72
CA LYS A 232 15.37 12.20 5.14
C LYS A 232 14.85 13.62 5.40
N GLN A 233 15.02 14.53 4.44
CA GLN A 233 14.61 15.95 4.54
C GLN A 233 13.20 16.19 3.97
N THR A 234 12.41 15.14 3.78
CA THR A 234 11.09 15.28 3.17
C THR A 234 10.07 15.86 4.15
N ASP A 235 9.45 16.98 3.77
CA ASP A 235 8.36 17.63 4.50
C ASP A 235 7.00 16.96 4.26
N TYR A 236 6.94 15.92 3.41
CA TYR A 236 5.70 15.21 3.16
C TYR A 236 5.15 14.58 4.43
N LYS A 237 3.82 14.62 4.57
CA LYS A 237 3.09 13.86 5.59
C LYS A 237 2.87 12.44 5.13
N LEU A 238 2.77 11.54 6.10
CA LEU A 238 2.46 10.15 5.83
C LEU A 238 0.96 10.05 5.50
N CYS A 239 0.58 9.29 4.47
CA CYS A 239 -0.84 9.10 4.15
C CYS A 239 -1.56 8.40 5.32
N PRO A 240 -2.79 8.83 5.66
CA PRO A 240 -3.54 8.28 6.79
C PRO A 240 -3.71 6.75 6.75
N ILE A 241 -3.65 6.10 5.58
CA ILE A 241 -3.66 4.63 5.51
C ILE A 241 -2.55 4.01 6.36
N TYR A 242 -1.39 4.65 6.51
CA TYR A 242 -0.26 4.15 7.29
C TYR A 242 -0.36 4.50 8.77
N GLU A 243 -0.99 5.64 9.10
CA GLU A 243 -1.04 6.17 10.47
C GLU A 243 -2.22 5.60 11.25
N ASN A 244 -3.40 5.57 10.65
CA ASN A 244 -4.64 5.26 11.35
C ASN A 244 -4.69 3.78 11.77
N ASP A 245 -5.09 3.52 13.01
CA ASP A 245 -5.45 2.17 13.42
C ASP A 245 -6.72 1.74 12.66
N PRO A 246 -6.73 0.57 11.98
CA PRO A 246 -7.92 0.04 11.34
C PRO A 246 -9.15 -0.05 12.25
N LEU A 247 -8.97 -0.16 13.56
CA LEU A 247 -10.05 -0.21 14.55
C LEU A 247 -10.63 1.16 14.91
N GLU A 248 -9.98 2.24 14.50
CA GLU A 248 -10.46 3.63 14.64
C GLU A 248 -11.27 4.10 13.42
N LEU A 249 -11.39 3.27 12.38
CA LEU A 249 -12.24 3.57 11.24
C LEU A 249 -13.72 3.63 11.65
N GLU A 250 -14.47 4.54 11.05
CA GLU A 250 -15.93 4.70 11.31
C GLU A 250 -16.73 3.41 11.07
N ILE A 251 -16.30 2.56 10.14
CA ILE A 251 -16.93 1.26 9.91
C ILE A 251 -16.67 0.29 11.07
N ALA A 252 -15.52 0.41 11.75
CA ALA A 252 -15.18 -0.44 12.88
C ALA A 252 -16.07 -0.13 14.09
N SER A 253 -16.34 1.15 14.38
CA SER A 253 -17.27 1.55 15.45
C SER A 253 -18.69 1.05 15.17
N LYS A 254 -19.20 1.23 13.94
CA LYS A 254 -20.53 0.72 13.54
C LYS A 254 -20.67 -0.80 13.69
N ILE A 255 -19.61 -1.56 13.41
CA ILE A 255 -19.62 -3.03 13.60
C ILE A 255 -19.61 -3.39 15.08
N LYS A 256 -18.87 -2.64 15.92
CA LYS A 256 -18.85 -2.86 17.37
C LYS A 256 -20.24 -2.66 17.97
N ASP A 257 -20.96 -1.62 17.56
CA ASP A 257 -22.30 -1.31 18.05
C ASP A 257 -23.34 -2.37 17.64
N GLN A 258 -23.14 -3.02 16.49
CA GLN A 258 -24.04 -4.06 15.97
C GLN A 258 -23.78 -5.46 16.55
N THR A 259 -22.63 -5.70 17.21
CA THR A 259 -22.25 -7.01 17.70
C THR A 259 -22.06 -7.01 19.23
N VAL A 260 -22.93 -7.72 19.95
CA VAL A 260 -22.97 -7.83 21.43
C VAL A 260 -21.64 -8.32 22.07
N LYS A 261 -20.68 -8.80 21.27
CA LYS A 261 -19.39 -9.38 21.71
C LYS A 261 -18.18 -8.43 21.68
N SER A 262 -18.34 -7.15 21.34
CA SER A 262 -17.26 -6.36 20.71
C SER A 262 -16.36 -5.51 21.62
N LYS A 263 -16.33 -5.73 22.95
CA LYS A 263 -15.46 -4.93 23.84
C LYS A 263 -13.96 -5.07 23.54
N ASN A 264 -13.52 -6.18 22.92
CA ASN A 264 -12.10 -6.47 22.61
C ASN A 264 -11.87 -6.96 21.16
N MET A 265 -12.53 -6.37 20.16
CA MET A 265 -12.33 -6.78 18.75
C MET A 265 -10.92 -6.42 18.27
N ASN A 266 -10.16 -7.42 17.80
CA ASN A 266 -8.86 -7.18 17.16
C ASN A 266 -8.98 -6.92 15.63
N THR A 267 -7.91 -6.44 15.00
CA THR A 267 -7.90 -6.11 13.56
C THR A 267 -8.27 -7.30 12.66
N ASN A 268 -7.85 -8.52 13.00
CA ASN A 268 -8.17 -9.69 12.19
C ASN A 268 -9.67 -10.03 12.28
N GLU A 269 -10.26 -9.96 13.47
CA GLU A 269 -11.70 -10.14 13.68
C GLU A 269 -12.52 -9.06 12.98
N PHE A 270 -12.06 -7.81 13.01
CA PHE A 270 -12.65 -6.70 12.27
C PHE A 270 -12.69 -6.97 10.76
N LEU A 271 -11.54 -7.28 10.16
CA LEU A 271 -11.46 -7.55 8.72
C LEU A 271 -12.23 -8.82 8.32
N HIS A 272 -12.22 -9.84 9.18
CA HIS A 272 -13.01 -11.04 8.98
C HIS A 272 -14.51 -10.72 8.99
N THR A 273 -14.97 -9.89 9.92
CA THR A 273 -16.36 -9.44 10.02
C THR A 273 -16.79 -8.66 8.78
N LEU A 274 -15.92 -7.79 8.25
CA LEU A 274 -16.17 -7.13 6.97
C LEU A 274 -16.34 -8.15 5.84
N SER A 275 -15.43 -9.12 5.76
CA SER A 275 -15.41 -10.12 4.69
C SER A 275 -16.64 -11.02 4.67
N ILE A 276 -17.08 -11.54 5.83
CA ILE A 276 -18.25 -12.45 5.89
C ILE A 276 -19.57 -11.74 5.55
N ASN A 277 -19.64 -10.44 5.79
CA ASN A 277 -20.83 -9.62 5.58
C ASN A 277 -20.83 -8.92 4.21
N VAL A 278 -19.86 -9.21 3.33
CA VAL A 278 -19.95 -8.78 1.92
C VAL A 278 -21.18 -9.44 1.30
N ASN A 279 -22.19 -8.62 1.02
CA ASN A 279 -23.46 -9.08 0.45
C ASN A 279 -23.19 -9.84 -0.87
N LYS A 280 -23.80 -11.02 -0.97
CA LYS A 280 -23.72 -11.89 -2.16
C LYS A 280 -24.19 -11.18 -3.41
#